data_AF-A0A0F9QRG0-F1
#
_entry.id   AF-A0A0F9QRG0-F1
#
_cell.length_a   1.000
_cell.length_b   1.000
_cell.length_c   1.000
_cell.angle_alpha   90.00
_cell.angle_beta   90.00
_cell.angle_gamma   90.00
#
_symmetry.space_group_name_H-M   'P 1'
#
loop_
_entity.id
_entity.type
_entity.pdbx_description
1 polymer ?
#
loop_
_entity_poly.entity_id
_entity_poly.type
_entity_poly.pdbx_seq_one_letter_code
_entity_poly.pdbx_strand_id
1 'polypeptide(L)'
;MIFEFFVFFGVWWWLLIGAVIFIDIMFLEHDNGVGATISLIVFGALMFFFGSWNPFPWMAANPLWTIGTVLGYFVSGGVWSIVKWYFHCLNVRDKYNEVKEAFFEEHNITSGKVSSQLKSQWEERLRYNGFRDKSIAPRAIKHKATILMWMTHWPFSAVWTILNDPIRRVFMSIYAHLTGTLQKISDRLFANTEVEFDD
;
A
#
# COMPACT_ATOMS: atom_id res chain seq x y z
N MET A 1 -15.58 40.51 11.88
CA MET A 1 -15.98 39.10 11.71
C MET A 1 -15.12 38.52 10.61
N ILE A 2 -14.12 37.71 10.96
CA ILE A 2 -13.43 36.90 9.94
C ILE A 2 -14.48 35.88 9.48
N PHE A 3 -14.71 35.79 8.17
CA PHE A 3 -15.65 34.82 7.61
C PHE A 3 -15.22 33.42 8.05
N GLU A 4 -16.12 32.68 8.71
CA GLU A 4 -15.91 31.26 9.03
C GLU A 4 -15.98 30.47 7.73
N PHE A 5 -14.87 30.38 7.01
CA PHE A 5 -14.81 29.64 5.74
C PHE A 5 -14.96 28.13 5.96
N PHE A 6 -14.48 27.62 7.09
CA PHE A 6 -14.59 26.20 7.46
C PHE A 6 -15.56 26.00 8.62
N VAL A 7 -16.83 26.36 8.40
CA VAL A 7 -17.91 25.96 9.32
C VAL A 7 -17.89 24.44 9.44
N PHE A 8 -17.91 23.93 10.67
CA PHE A 8 -17.94 22.49 10.94
C PHE A 8 -19.12 21.85 10.19
N PHE A 9 -18.85 20.76 9.47
CA PHE A 9 -19.79 20.09 8.53
C PHE A 9 -20.21 20.87 7.27
N GLY A 10 -19.67 22.07 7.03
CA GLY A 10 -19.87 22.80 5.78
C GLY A 10 -19.19 22.13 4.58
N VAL A 11 -19.58 22.52 3.36
CA VAL A 11 -19.01 21.97 2.11
C VAL A 11 -17.50 22.16 2.04
N TRP A 12 -16.99 23.34 2.41
CA TRP A 12 -15.56 23.64 2.40
C TRP A 12 -14.77 22.81 3.41
N TRP A 13 -15.39 22.45 4.54
CA TRP A 13 -14.77 21.57 5.55
C TRP A 13 -14.56 20.16 4.97
N TRP A 14 -15.57 19.61 4.29
CA TRP A 14 -15.45 18.31 3.62
C TRP A 14 -14.44 18.32 2.48
N LEU A 15 -14.39 19.38 1.67
CA LEU A 15 -13.40 19.52 0.61
C LEU A 15 -11.97 19.57 1.18
N LEU A 16 -11.77 20.30 2.29
CA LEU A 16 -10.47 20.37 2.96
C LEU A 16 -10.05 19.00 3.50
N ILE A 17 -10.97 18.27 4.16
CA ILE A 17 -10.69 16.91 4.64
C ILE A 17 -10.35 15.96 3.49
N GLY A 18 -11.15 15.99 2.42
CA GLY A 18 -10.89 15.17 1.24
C GLY A 18 -9.52 15.46 0.63
N ALA A 19 -9.14 16.74 0.53
CA ALA A 19 -7.83 17.15 0.04
C ALA A 19 -6.69 16.65 0.93
N VAL A 20 -6.82 16.76 2.26
CA VAL A 20 -5.79 16.29 3.19
C VAL A 20 -5.66 14.76 3.17
N ILE A 21 -6.78 14.03 3.15
CA ILE A 21 -6.77 12.56 3.00
C ILE A 21 -6.03 12.18 1.71
N PHE A 22 -6.35 12.84 0.60
CA PHE A 22 -5.72 12.57 -0.69
C PHE A 22 -4.20 12.85 -0.66
N ILE A 23 -3.78 13.99 -0.11
CA ILE A 23 -2.37 14.36 0.04
C ILE A 23 -1.63 13.36 0.95
N ASP A 24 -2.24 12.95 2.06
CA ASP A 24 -1.64 11.98 2.98
C ASP A 24 -1.48 10.61 2.30
N ILE A 25 -2.47 10.15 1.53
CA ILE A 25 -2.35 8.92 0.74
C ILE A 25 -1.19 9.04 -0.26
N MET A 26 -1.07 10.16 -0.98
CA MET A 26 0.04 10.38 -1.91
C MET A 26 1.40 10.33 -1.20
N PHE A 27 1.54 10.96 -0.03
CA PHE A 27 2.79 10.92 0.72
C PHE A 27 3.09 9.51 1.27
N LEU A 28 2.07 8.79 1.73
CA LEU A 28 2.21 7.41 2.21
C LEU A 28 2.62 6.44 1.10
N GLU A 29 2.14 6.63 -0.13
CA GLU A 29 2.58 5.84 -1.29
C GLU A 29 4.04 6.05 -1.66
N HIS A 30 4.58 7.25 -1.40
CA HIS A 30 5.98 7.59 -1.68
C HIS A 30 6.91 7.39 -0.46
N ASP A 31 6.45 6.69 0.58
CA ASP A 31 7.17 6.50 1.85
C ASP A 31 7.63 7.84 2.50
N ASN A 32 6.93 8.94 2.21
CA ASN A 32 7.28 10.28 2.69
C ASN A 32 6.49 10.64 3.97
N GLY A 33 6.84 9.97 5.08
CA GLY A 33 6.18 10.20 6.37
C GLY A 33 6.31 11.63 6.92
N VAL A 34 7.38 12.36 6.54
CA VAL A 34 7.57 13.77 6.93
C VAL A 34 6.55 14.66 6.22
N GLY A 35 6.35 14.46 4.92
CA GLY A 35 5.33 15.17 4.13
C GLY A 35 3.93 15.00 4.73
N ALA A 36 3.56 13.75 5.06
CA ALA A 36 2.27 13.43 5.69
C ALA A 36 2.09 14.09 7.08
N THR A 37 3.18 14.23 7.84
CA THR A 37 3.09 14.93 9.13
C THR A 37 2.89 16.43 8.93
N ILE A 38 3.59 17.03 7.96
CA ILE A 38 3.47 18.46 7.65
C ILE A 38 2.07 18.79 7.14
N SER A 39 1.47 17.98 6.26
CA SER A 39 0.08 18.17 5.79
C SER A 39 -0.92 18.18 6.94
N LEU A 40 -0.79 17.27 7.91
CA LEU A 40 -1.64 17.25 9.10
C LEU A 40 -1.47 18.48 10.00
N ILE A 41 -0.23 18.98 10.15
CA ILE A 41 0.04 20.23 10.88
C ILE A 41 -0.60 21.43 10.18
N VAL A 42 -0.43 21.53 8.85
CA VAL A 42 -1.03 22.60 8.04
C VAL A 42 -2.55 22.53 8.12
N PHE A 43 -3.15 21.34 8.02
CA PHE A 43 -4.58 21.15 8.22
C PHE A 43 -5.04 21.61 9.61
N GLY A 44 -4.34 21.21 10.66
CA GLY A 44 -4.64 21.63 12.03
C GLY A 44 -4.55 23.16 12.20
N ALA A 45 -3.54 23.80 11.60
CA ALA A 45 -3.39 25.25 11.62
C ALA A 45 -4.54 25.94 10.86
N LEU A 46 -4.90 25.45 9.67
CA LEU A 46 -6.03 25.97 8.90
C LEU A 46 -7.35 25.87 9.69
N MET A 47 -7.59 24.71 10.30
CA MET A 47 -8.77 24.50 11.15
C MET A 47 -8.77 25.41 12.38
N PHE A 48 -7.61 25.65 12.99
CA PHE A 48 -7.50 26.49 14.17
C PHE A 48 -7.71 27.99 13.87
N PHE A 49 -7.15 28.50 12.77
CA PHE A 49 -7.22 29.92 12.43
C PHE A 49 -8.47 30.31 11.62
N PHE A 50 -9.02 29.39 10.84
CA PHE A 50 -10.13 29.66 9.91
C PHE A 50 -11.40 28.83 10.18
N GLY A 51 -11.34 27.89 11.12
CA GLY A 51 -12.49 27.10 11.56
C GLY A 51 -13.16 27.68 12.81
N SER A 52 -14.41 27.29 13.04
CA SER A 52 -15.18 27.70 14.23
C SER A 52 -14.97 26.79 15.44
N TRP A 53 -14.17 25.72 15.30
CA TRP A 53 -13.97 24.73 16.34
C TRP A 53 -12.64 24.92 17.07
N ASN A 54 -12.71 25.18 18.38
CA ASN A 54 -11.55 25.20 19.27
C ASN A 54 -11.57 23.97 20.20
N PRO A 55 -10.66 23.00 20.04
CA PRO A 55 -10.66 21.79 20.86
C PRO A 55 -10.12 22.02 22.29
N PHE A 56 -9.33 23.08 22.53
CA PHE A 56 -8.61 23.26 23.80
C PHE A 56 -9.52 23.39 25.04
N PRO A 57 -10.60 24.20 25.03
CA PRO A 57 -11.52 24.28 26.16
C PRO A 57 -12.16 22.92 26.49
N TRP A 58 -12.55 22.16 25.47
CA TRP A 58 -13.14 20.83 25.66
C TRP A 58 -12.14 19.83 26.25
N MET A 59 -10.90 19.84 25.75
CA MET A 59 -9.83 18.99 26.29
C MET A 59 -9.50 19.32 27.74
N ALA A 60 -9.48 20.61 28.10
CA ALA A 60 -9.26 21.07 29.47
C ALA A 60 -10.40 20.65 30.40
N ALA A 61 -11.64 20.65 29.92
CA ALA A 61 -12.80 20.16 30.66
C ALA A 61 -12.84 18.62 30.77
N ASN A 62 -12.20 17.89 29.85
CA ASN A 62 -12.27 16.43 29.74
C ASN A 62 -10.87 15.77 29.60
N PRO A 63 -9.98 15.92 30.60
CA PRO A 63 -8.59 15.45 30.49
C PRO A 63 -8.50 13.92 30.38
N LEU A 64 -9.34 13.16 31.10
CA LEU A 64 -9.35 11.70 31.03
C LEU A 64 -9.74 11.18 29.65
N TRP A 65 -10.76 11.78 29.02
CA TRP A 65 -11.16 11.44 27.66
C TRP A 65 -10.06 11.77 26.65
N THR A 66 -9.39 12.90 26.83
CA THR A 66 -8.27 13.32 25.97
C THR A 66 -7.11 12.31 26.06
N ILE A 67 -6.67 11.98 27.27
CA ILE A 67 -5.61 10.98 27.50
C ILE A 67 -6.03 9.62 26.96
N GLY A 68 -7.26 9.18 27.25
CA GLY A 68 -7.81 7.91 26.75
C GLY A 68 -7.83 7.84 25.23
N THR A 69 -8.19 8.94 24.57
CA THR A 69 -8.21 9.03 23.10
C THR A 69 -6.80 8.94 22.51
N VAL A 70 -5.83 9.66 23.11
CA VAL A 70 -4.42 9.61 22.68
C VAL A 70 -3.84 8.19 22.87
N LEU A 71 -4.07 7.56 24.02
CA LEU A 71 -3.64 6.18 24.26
C LEU A 71 -4.32 5.19 23.29
N GLY A 72 -5.62 5.33 23.10
CA GLY A 72 -6.38 4.52 22.14
C GLY A 72 -5.85 4.66 20.72
N TYR A 73 -5.42 5.86 20.32
CA TYR A 73 -4.79 6.10 19.02
C TYR A 73 -3.49 5.30 18.85
N PHE A 74 -2.59 5.35 19.84
CA PHE A 74 -1.33 4.60 19.80
C PHE A 74 -1.54 3.09 19.82
N VAL A 75 -2.47 2.59 20.63
CA VAL A 75 -2.81 1.16 20.68
C VAL A 75 -3.36 0.69 19.33
N SER A 76 -4.30 1.45 18.75
CA SER A 76 -4.88 1.14 17.44
C SER A 76 -3.82 1.15 16.34
N GLY A 77 -2.92 2.14 16.34
CA GLY A 77 -1.79 2.21 15.42
C GLY A 77 -0.82 1.02 15.56
N GLY A 78 -0.56 0.59 16.79
CA GLY A 78 0.23 -0.61 17.08
C GLY A 78 -0.41 -1.87 16.48
N VAL A 79 -1.70 -2.11 16.76
CA VAL A 79 -2.45 -3.23 16.20
C VAL A 79 -2.47 -3.18 14.67
N TRP A 80 -2.74 -2.00 14.09
CA TRP A 80 -2.77 -1.83 12.64
C TRP A 80 -1.42 -2.13 11.98
N SER A 81 -0.31 -1.71 12.60
CA SER A 81 1.03 -1.97 12.07
C SER A 81 1.34 -3.46 11.93
N ILE A 82 0.82 -4.30 12.84
CA ILE A 82 0.94 -5.76 12.76
C ILE A 82 0.14 -6.29 11.56
N VAL A 83 -1.10 -5.81 11.38
CA VAL A 83 -1.94 -6.17 10.23
C VAL A 83 -1.27 -5.78 8.91
N LYS A 84 -0.74 -4.56 8.80
CA LYS A 84 -0.01 -4.10 7.61
C LYS A 84 1.26 -4.88 7.37
N TRP A 85 2.01 -5.21 8.42
CA TRP A 85 3.20 -6.03 8.30
C TRP A 85 2.87 -7.44 7.78
N TYR A 86 1.76 -8.01 8.23
CA TYR A 86 1.27 -9.28 7.70
C TYR A 86 0.95 -9.19 6.19
N PHE A 87 0.21 -8.17 5.75
CA PHE A 87 -0.07 -7.96 4.33
C PHE A 87 1.20 -7.69 3.51
N HIS A 88 2.16 -6.97 4.06
CA HIS A 88 3.46 -6.76 3.42
C HIS A 88 4.20 -8.09 3.22
N CYS A 89 4.25 -8.94 4.24
CA CYS A 89 4.85 -10.28 4.13
C CYS A 89 4.14 -11.15 3.08
N LEU A 90 2.80 -11.12 3.03
CA LEU A 90 2.03 -11.82 2.00
C LEU A 90 2.40 -11.35 0.59
N ASN A 91 2.41 -10.03 0.35
CA ASN A 91 2.77 -9.47 -0.95
C ASN A 91 4.20 -9.84 -1.38
N VAL A 92 5.16 -9.84 -0.45
CA VAL A 92 6.55 -10.25 -0.73
C VAL A 92 6.62 -11.74 -1.07
N ARG A 93 5.87 -12.58 -0.35
CA ARG A 93 5.79 -14.02 -0.63
C ARG A 93 5.16 -14.30 -1.99
N ASP A 94 4.07 -13.61 -2.32
CA ASP A 94 3.36 -13.82 -3.58
C ASP A 94 4.24 -13.39 -4.76
N LYS A 95 4.93 -12.25 -4.68
CA LYS A 95 5.95 -11.84 -5.66
C LYS A 95 7.09 -12.85 -5.80
N TYR A 96 7.55 -13.43 -4.69
CA TYR A 96 8.58 -14.46 -4.72
C TYR A 96 8.09 -15.71 -5.45
N ASN A 97 6.85 -16.14 -5.20
CA ASN A 97 6.24 -17.28 -5.86
C ASN A 97 6.08 -17.05 -7.37
N GLU A 98 5.63 -15.87 -7.79
CA GLU A 98 5.55 -15.48 -9.21
C GLU A 98 6.91 -15.58 -9.91
N VAL A 99 7.97 -15.02 -9.30
CA VAL A 99 9.33 -15.09 -9.85
C VAL A 99 9.85 -16.53 -9.91
N LYS A 100 9.49 -17.35 -8.91
CA LYS A 100 9.88 -18.76 -8.85
C LYS A 100 9.17 -19.58 -9.91
N GLU A 101 7.87 -19.38 -10.10
CA GLU A 101 7.06 -20.06 -11.11
C GLU A 101 7.59 -19.74 -12.51
N ALA A 102 7.79 -18.46 -12.84
CA ALA A 102 8.36 -18.06 -14.12
C ALA A 102 9.75 -18.67 -14.38
N PHE A 103 10.61 -18.75 -13.35
CA PHE A 103 11.93 -19.39 -13.46
C PHE A 103 11.82 -20.90 -13.70
N PHE A 104 10.82 -21.55 -13.09
CA PHE A 104 10.59 -22.99 -13.24
C PHE A 104 10.07 -23.33 -14.64
N GLU A 105 9.17 -22.51 -15.18
CA GLU A 105 8.69 -22.62 -16.56
C GLU A 105 9.83 -22.47 -17.57
N GLU A 106 10.66 -21.44 -17.42
CA GLU A 106 11.82 -21.17 -18.29
C GLU A 106 12.81 -22.35 -18.36
N HIS A 107 12.94 -23.11 -17.26
CA HIS A 107 13.88 -24.22 -17.14
C HIS A 107 13.20 -25.60 -17.19
N ASN A 108 11.91 -25.67 -17.55
CA ASN A 108 11.12 -26.91 -17.58
C ASN A 108 11.18 -27.72 -16.28
N ILE A 109 11.21 -27.05 -15.12
CA ILE A 109 11.26 -27.67 -13.79
C ILE A 109 9.83 -27.86 -13.30
N THR A 110 9.33 -29.10 -13.33
CA THR A 110 7.94 -29.40 -12.94
C THR A 110 7.65 -29.21 -11.46
N SER A 111 8.62 -29.49 -10.58
CA SER A 111 8.53 -29.17 -9.14
C SER A 111 9.86 -29.45 -8.44
N GLY A 112 10.07 -28.84 -7.27
CA GLY A 112 11.16 -29.19 -6.36
C GLY A 112 12.10 -28.05 -5.96
N LYS A 113 13.32 -28.42 -5.59
CA LYS A 113 14.38 -27.48 -5.21
C LYS A 113 15.19 -27.10 -6.45
N VAL A 114 15.59 -25.83 -6.53
CA VAL A 114 16.53 -25.34 -7.55
C VAL A 114 17.82 -26.16 -7.45
N SER A 115 18.27 -26.75 -8.56
CA SER A 115 19.48 -27.55 -8.62
C SER A 115 20.72 -26.68 -8.29
N SER A 116 21.80 -27.30 -7.82
CA SER A 116 23.04 -26.56 -7.50
C SER A 116 23.63 -25.85 -8.73
N GLN A 117 23.41 -26.40 -9.93
CA GLN A 117 23.85 -25.83 -11.21
C GLN A 117 23.07 -24.54 -11.56
N LEU A 118 21.77 -24.49 -11.28
CA LEU A 118 20.90 -23.34 -11.57
C LEU A 118 20.88 -22.30 -10.44
N LYS A 119 21.53 -22.59 -9.31
CA LYS A 119 21.51 -21.72 -8.13
C LYS A 119 22.02 -20.31 -8.42
N SER A 120 23.09 -20.16 -9.21
CA SER A 120 23.63 -18.84 -9.56
C SER A 120 22.65 -18.02 -10.38
N GLN A 121 22.00 -18.65 -11.37
CA GLN A 121 21.01 -17.99 -12.23
C GLN A 121 19.76 -17.60 -11.42
N TRP A 122 19.34 -18.46 -10.50
CA TRP A 122 18.25 -18.16 -9.59
C TRP A 122 18.55 -16.98 -8.67
N GLU A 123 19.74 -16.92 -8.08
CA GLU A 123 20.17 -15.80 -7.24
C GLU A 123 20.24 -14.49 -8.04
N GLU A 124 20.72 -14.53 -9.28
CA GLU A 124 20.72 -13.37 -10.18
C GLU A 124 19.30 -12.90 -10.52
N ARG A 125 18.40 -13.83 -10.86
CA ARG A 125 16.99 -13.55 -11.14
C ARG A 125 16.30 -12.91 -9.94
N LEU A 126 16.56 -13.41 -8.73
CA LEU A 126 16.06 -12.82 -7.48
C LEU A 126 16.57 -11.39 -7.28
N ARG A 127 17.87 -11.15 -7.48
CA ARG A 127 18.46 -9.80 -7.37
C ARG A 127 17.86 -8.82 -8.37
N TYR A 128 17.66 -9.25 -9.61
CA TYR A 128 17.01 -8.45 -10.66
C TYR A 128 15.59 -8.04 -10.28
N ASN A 129 14.84 -8.95 -9.64
CA ASN A 129 13.47 -8.70 -9.18
C ASN A 129 13.37 -7.94 -7.83
N GLY A 130 14.49 -7.43 -7.32
CA GLY A 130 14.55 -6.60 -6.12
C GLY A 130 14.79 -7.36 -4.81
N PHE A 131 14.97 -8.68 -4.85
CA PHE A 131 15.37 -9.48 -3.68
C PHE A 131 16.89 -9.38 -3.50
N ARG A 132 17.36 -8.22 -3.01
CA ARG A 132 18.79 -7.92 -2.84
C ARG A 132 19.42 -8.63 -1.64
N ASP A 133 18.60 -8.97 -0.65
CA ASP A 133 19.08 -9.55 0.60
C ASP A 133 19.07 -11.07 0.56
N LYS A 134 20.01 -11.71 1.25
CA LYS A 134 20.08 -13.19 1.29
C LYS A 134 18.85 -13.81 1.96
N SER A 135 18.14 -13.05 2.79
CA SER A 135 16.85 -13.47 3.35
C SER A 135 15.70 -12.96 2.49
N ILE A 136 14.99 -13.90 1.85
CA ILE A 136 13.72 -13.63 1.15
C ILE A 136 12.66 -13.10 2.13
N ALA A 137 12.69 -13.58 3.37
CA ALA A 137 11.78 -13.12 4.41
C ALA A 137 12.16 -11.68 4.87
N PRO A 138 11.24 -10.71 4.77
CA PRO A 138 11.52 -9.34 5.19
C PRO A 138 11.72 -9.30 6.71
N ARG A 139 12.73 -8.55 7.17
CA ARG A 139 13.01 -8.38 8.60
C ARG A 139 12.47 -7.04 9.07
N ALA A 140 11.57 -7.05 10.06
CA ALA A 140 10.94 -5.83 10.58
C ALA A 140 11.95 -4.73 10.98
N ILE A 141 13.12 -5.12 11.50
CA ILE A 141 14.18 -4.16 11.89
C ILE A 141 14.70 -3.32 10.70
N LYS A 142 14.69 -3.86 9.48
CA LYS A 142 15.10 -3.13 8.26
C LYS A 142 14.00 -2.21 7.73
N HIS A 143 12.77 -2.36 8.21
CA HIS A 143 11.59 -1.59 7.81
C HIS A 143 11.05 -0.72 8.96
N LYS A 144 11.89 -0.34 9.93
CA LYS A 144 11.48 0.44 11.11
C LYS A 144 10.76 1.73 10.72
N ALA A 145 11.27 2.48 9.74
CA ALA A 145 10.66 3.74 9.30
C ALA A 145 9.25 3.51 8.73
N THR A 146 9.10 2.52 7.86
CA THR A 146 7.80 2.13 7.26
C THR A 146 6.80 1.67 8.32
N ILE A 147 7.23 0.85 9.28
CA ILE A 147 6.36 0.37 10.38
C ILE A 147 5.93 1.55 11.27
N LEU A 148 6.85 2.44 11.63
CA LEU A 148 6.52 3.65 12.39
C LEU A 148 5.54 4.54 11.64
N MET A 149 5.69 4.67 10.32
CA MET A 149 4.75 5.41 9.47
C MET A 149 3.35 4.78 9.50
N TRP A 150 3.25 3.45 9.42
CA TRP A 150 1.95 2.77 9.55
C TRP A 150 1.33 2.93 10.93
N MET A 151 2.13 3.00 11.99
CA MET A 151 1.62 3.25 13.34
C MET A 151 1.09 4.68 13.47
N THR A 152 1.82 5.67 12.94
CA THR A 152 1.48 7.10 13.11
C THR A 152 0.37 7.56 12.19
N HIS A 153 0.23 6.98 11.00
CA HIS A 153 -0.76 7.37 9.98
C HIS A 153 -1.75 6.23 9.70
N TRP A 154 -2.02 5.41 10.73
CA TRP A 154 -2.83 4.22 10.60
C TRP A 154 -4.26 4.46 10.06
N PRO A 155 -4.99 5.55 10.39
CA PRO A 155 -6.36 5.72 9.91
C PRO A 155 -6.40 5.84 8.38
N PHE A 156 -5.52 6.66 7.82
CA PHE A 156 -5.41 6.85 6.37
C PHE A 156 -4.94 5.58 5.67
N SER A 157 -3.92 4.91 6.24
CA SER A 157 -3.41 3.63 5.75
C SER A 157 -4.49 2.53 5.76
N ALA A 158 -5.35 2.51 6.78
CA ALA A 158 -6.45 1.57 6.91
C ALA A 158 -7.55 1.81 5.88
N VAL A 159 -8.01 3.05 5.76
CA VAL A 159 -8.98 3.44 4.73
C VAL A 159 -8.46 3.06 3.33
N TRP A 160 -7.21 3.40 3.02
CA TRP A 160 -6.63 3.07 1.72
C TRP A 160 -6.52 1.56 1.49
N THR A 161 -6.09 0.78 2.49
CA THR A 161 -5.97 -0.68 2.35
C THR A 161 -7.35 -1.32 2.13
N ILE A 162 -8.37 -0.87 2.86
CA ILE A 162 -9.75 -1.35 2.72
C ILE A 162 -10.33 -1.01 1.34
N LEU A 163 -9.99 0.14 0.76
CA LEU A 163 -10.45 0.55 -0.57
C LEU A 163 -9.68 -0.14 -1.69
N ASN A 164 -8.34 -0.09 -1.64
CA ASN A 164 -7.48 -0.53 -2.72
C ASN A 164 -7.46 -2.05 -2.90
N ASP A 165 -7.47 -2.84 -1.82
CA ASP A 165 -7.35 -4.29 -1.94
C ASP A 165 -8.55 -4.94 -2.65
N PRO A 166 -9.82 -4.61 -2.32
CA PRO A 166 -10.98 -5.09 -3.07
C PRO A 166 -10.98 -4.61 -4.52
N ILE A 167 -10.66 -3.33 -4.76
CA ILE A 167 -10.60 -2.75 -6.10
C ILE A 167 -9.58 -3.53 -6.95
N ARG A 168 -8.36 -3.72 -6.45
CA ARG A 168 -7.31 -4.47 -7.15
C ARG A 168 -7.74 -5.90 -7.46
N ARG A 169 -8.40 -6.60 -6.53
CA ARG A 169 -8.90 -7.96 -6.76
C ARG A 169 -9.95 -8.00 -7.87
N VAL A 170 -10.88 -7.04 -7.88
CA VAL A 170 -11.89 -6.93 -8.94
C VAL A 170 -11.22 -6.68 -10.29
N PHE A 171 -10.28 -5.74 -10.37
CA PHE A 171 -9.55 -5.46 -11.61
C PHE A 171 -8.71 -6.63 -12.09
N MET A 172 -8.00 -7.33 -11.21
CA MET A 172 -7.24 -8.54 -11.57
C MET A 172 -8.17 -9.66 -12.08
N SER A 173 -9.34 -9.81 -11.47
CA SER A 173 -10.36 -10.76 -11.94
C SER A 173 -10.85 -10.38 -13.33
N ILE A 174 -11.21 -9.11 -13.56
CA ILE A 174 -11.63 -8.62 -14.88
C ILE A 174 -10.51 -8.86 -15.91
N TYR A 175 -9.28 -8.49 -15.56
CA TYR A 175 -8.11 -8.68 -16.41
C TYR A 175 -7.92 -10.14 -16.80
N ALA A 176 -7.97 -11.08 -15.85
CA ALA A 176 -7.82 -12.51 -16.14
C ALA A 176 -8.89 -13.03 -17.13
N HIS A 177 -10.14 -12.56 -17.01
CA HIS A 177 -11.21 -12.92 -17.95
C HIS A 177 -10.98 -12.32 -19.34
N LEU A 178 -10.50 -11.07 -19.40
CA LEU A 178 -10.19 -10.40 -20.66
C LEU A 178 -8.98 -11.04 -21.36
N THR A 179 -7.92 -11.37 -20.64
CA THR A 179 -6.70 -11.98 -21.20
C THR A 179 -7.02 -13.28 -21.92
N GLY A 180 -7.87 -14.14 -21.37
CA GLY A 180 -8.27 -15.38 -22.06
C GLY A 180 -9.05 -15.13 -23.36
N THR A 181 -9.81 -14.02 -23.43
CA THR A 181 -10.53 -13.63 -24.66
C THR A 181 -9.57 -13.02 -25.68
N LEU A 182 -8.70 -12.12 -25.24
CA LEU A 182 -7.69 -11.47 -26.09
C LEU A 182 -6.71 -12.49 -26.67
N GLN A 183 -6.26 -13.46 -25.87
CA GLN A 183 -5.38 -14.53 -26.34
C GLN A 183 -6.04 -15.36 -27.45
N LYS A 184 -7.32 -15.75 -27.28
CA LYS A 184 -8.07 -16.47 -28.33
C LYS A 184 -8.17 -15.70 -29.65
N ILE A 185 -8.30 -14.38 -29.57
CA ILE A 185 -8.32 -13.53 -30.77
C ILE A 185 -6.94 -13.53 -31.44
N SER A 186 -5.87 -13.38 -30.65
CA SER A 186 -4.49 -13.46 -31.11
C SER A 186 -4.20 -14.79 -31.79
N ASP A 187 -4.45 -15.91 -31.11
CA ASP A 187 -4.23 -17.27 -31.63
C ASP A 187 -4.96 -17.48 -32.96
N ARG A 188 -6.20 -16.97 -33.08
CA ARG A 188 -6.99 -17.09 -34.31
C ARG A 188 -6.42 -16.30 -35.48
N LEU A 189 -5.88 -15.10 -35.22
CA LEU A 189 -5.30 -14.26 -36.26
C LEU A 189 -3.95 -14.79 -36.75
N PHE A 190 -3.17 -15.42 -35.87
CA PHE A 190 -1.83 -15.92 -36.19
C PHE A 190 -1.76 -17.42 -36.54
N ALA A 191 -2.87 -18.16 -36.42
CA ALA A 191 -2.92 -19.61 -36.69
C ALA A 191 -2.38 -20.05 -38.08
N ASN A 192 -2.41 -19.18 -39.08
CA ASN A 192 -1.95 -19.51 -40.44
C ASN A 192 -0.51 -19.04 -40.76
N THR A 193 0.09 -18.22 -39.90
CA THR A 193 1.43 -17.63 -40.11
C THR A 193 2.55 -18.45 -39.48
N GLU A 194 2.26 -19.36 -38.54
CA GLU A 194 3.30 -20.17 -37.87
C GLU A 194 3.80 -21.34 -38.74
N VAL A 195 3.14 -21.65 -39.85
CA VAL A 195 3.51 -22.77 -40.74
C VAL A 195 4.68 -22.42 -41.68
N GLU A 196 5.13 -21.17 -41.72
CA GLU A 196 6.16 -20.70 -42.68
C GLU A 196 7.62 -20.80 -42.17
N PHE A 197 7.88 -21.28 -40.94
CA PHE A 197 9.23 -21.27 -40.33
C PHE A 197 9.77 -22.65 -39.88
N ASP A 198 9.38 -23.74 -40.55
CA ASP A 198 10.10 -25.03 -40.46
C ASP A 198 11.12 -25.13 -41.62
N ASP A 199 12.35 -24.64 -41.41
CA ASP A 199 13.56 -24.89 -42.24
C ASP A 199 14.72 -25.39 -41.37
#